data_AF-A0A5B0NQ59-F1
#
_entry.id   AF-A0A5B0NQ59-F1
#
_cell.length_a   1.000
_cell.length_b   1.000
_cell.length_c   1.000
_cell.angle_alpha   90.00
_cell.angle_beta   90.00
_cell.angle_gamma   90.00
#
_symmetry.space_group_name_H-M   'P 1'
#
loop_
_entity.id
_entity.type
_entity.pdbx_description
1 polymer ?
#
loop_
_entity_poly.entity_id
_entity_poly.type
_entity_poly.pdbx_seq_one_letter_code
_entity_poly.pdbx_strand_id
1 'polypeptide(L)'
;MKQEVSYATYLSASHLILPRIRHRRFISDYGRAICSILTGLSSSVVLSIVVPILDTDEKTFMAWEDWHSLRKLCGYHPRLNITLEIPHMGAAIDVPALINRWTAEPIGFLLIPATSFISNAKHYPVLSKSCQTFVKAMLKYKPSVILSQTSEGKHSSGGSLAYAQYIRFLEKRAAAIVCDPIENFAAGYLDYLQAPLQPLADNLDSVVYEGFEKDPVKYSKYEEAIFRALCDRPADATQVLAVCGAGRGPLVEAALRAARRADRVITITAIEKNPNSYLTLQERLRTEWDPEVVQVWFGDMRDYQPTDPIDIIISELLGSFGDNELSPECLDGVIRWLASDGISIPSGYCSFVAPLASNKIHSRVLELGKFETPYVVMIHAAEIISAQGGPDGEMGKVQETWSFAHPRTDLVFSHDTGVPITNFHNARSSHLTFHIPQPSVCHGLAAYFRATLYGNVTIETHPESRMSREMLSWFPMFFPLKEPIYCPKNSELDVHLWRLTDQVGRKVWYEWSVEAYTIPAKRALKGRRQAGKMKPSGSPAAGSSSGSASKRIKVPENTDPCLLTGEMGDSNPIETAAEDETMDEDKDHLDDDFDLCLDLHFDSRVKIATSALHNVLGRESSVKW
;
A
#
# COMPACT_ATOMS: atom_id res chain seq x y z
N MET A 1 17.09 36.52 -11.87
CA MET A 1 17.09 35.36 -10.94
C MET A 1 18.33 35.33 -10.04
N LYS A 2 19.53 34.92 -10.51
CA LYS A 2 20.73 34.79 -9.62
C LYS A 2 21.07 36.04 -8.79
N GLN A 3 20.94 37.23 -9.38
CA GLN A 3 21.17 38.50 -8.68
C GLN A 3 20.14 38.75 -7.55
N GLU A 4 18.86 38.44 -7.78
CA GLU A 4 17.80 38.58 -6.78
C GLU A 4 17.96 37.56 -5.65
N VAL A 5 18.37 36.32 -5.97
CA VAL A 5 18.72 35.29 -5.00
C VAL A 5 19.89 35.73 -4.11
N SER A 6 20.95 36.29 -4.71
CA SER A 6 22.10 36.83 -3.98
C SER A 6 21.68 37.99 -3.06
N TYR A 7 20.87 38.92 -3.57
CA TYR A 7 20.35 40.04 -2.79
C TYR A 7 19.43 39.60 -1.64
N ALA A 8 18.54 38.64 -1.87
CA ALA A 8 17.69 38.09 -0.81
C ALA A 8 18.50 37.30 0.23
N THR A 9 19.59 36.63 -0.18
CA THR A 9 20.54 36.00 0.76
C THR A 9 21.27 37.05 1.61
N TYR A 10 21.68 38.18 1.01
CA TYR A 10 22.23 39.33 1.72
C TYR A 10 21.21 39.93 2.73
N LEU A 11 19.92 39.98 2.38
CA LEU A 11 18.83 40.36 3.29
C LEU A 11 18.48 39.28 4.35
N SER A 12 19.26 38.20 4.45
CA SER A 12 19.01 37.06 5.36
C SER A 12 17.64 36.38 5.18
N ALA A 13 17.07 36.41 3.98
CA ALA A 13 15.79 35.77 3.70
C ALA A 13 15.89 34.24 3.78
N SER A 14 15.16 33.63 4.72
CA SER A 14 15.16 32.18 4.96
C SER A 14 14.39 31.38 3.88
N HIS A 15 13.47 32.02 3.16
CA HIS A 15 12.62 31.38 2.16
C HIS A 15 12.54 32.25 0.90
N LEU A 16 12.73 31.63 -0.27
CA LEU A 16 12.63 32.28 -1.57
C LEU A 16 11.52 31.59 -2.40
N ILE A 17 10.51 32.34 -2.82
CA ILE A 17 9.41 31.82 -3.64
C ILE A 17 9.62 32.26 -5.09
N LEU A 18 9.75 31.29 -6.00
CA LEU A 18 9.94 31.51 -7.43
C LEU A 18 8.63 31.34 -8.21
N PRO A 19 8.44 32.10 -9.32
CA PRO A 19 7.21 32.06 -10.11
C PRO A 19 6.99 30.69 -10.77
N ARG A 20 5.72 30.36 -11.00
CA ARG A 20 5.31 29.08 -11.59
C ARG A 20 5.95 28.77 -12.93
N ILE A 21 6.10 27.48 -13.21
CA ILE A 21 6.44 26.97 -14.55
C ILE A 21 5.34 27.44 -15.51
N ARG A 22 5.72 28.22 -16.54
CA ARG A 22 4.77 28.77 -17.54
C ARG A 22 4.80 28.02 -18.87
N HIS A 23 5.89 27.33 -19.18
CA HIS A 23 6.16 26.75 -20.48
C HIS A 23 6.95 25.44 -20.34
N ARG A 24 6.25 24.29 -20.36
CA ARG A 24 6.81 22.92 -20.24
C ARG A 24 8.04 22.70 -21.14
N ARG A 25 8.08 23.30 -22.34
CA ARG A 25 9.22 23.24 -23.28
C ARG A 25 10.56 23.78 -22.77
N PHE A 26 10.57 24.58 -21.70
CA PHE A 26 11.79 25.17 -21.10
C PHE A 26 12.08 24.62 -19.69
N ILE A 27 11.45 23.51 -19.31
CA ILE A 27 11.56 22.95 -17.97
C ILE A 27 12.99 22.53 -17.61
N SER A 28 13.76 22.04 -18.58
CA SER A 28 15.18 21.69 -18.41
C SER A 28 16.06 22.91 -18.18
N ASP A 29 15.83 24.01 -18.88
CA ASP A 29 16.55 25.27 -18.68
C ASP A 29 16.24 25.89 -17.31
N TYR A 30 14.96 25.85 -16.92
CA TYR A 30 14.52 26.27 -15.60
C TYR A 30 15.16 25.40 -14.52
N GLY A 31 15.08 24.07 -14.62
CA GLY A 31 15.72 23.11 -13.72
C GLY A 31 17.23 23.34 -13.59
N ARG A 32 17.95 23.54 -14.70
CA ARG A 32 19.39 23.87 -14.70
C ARG A 32 19.67 25.17 -13.92
N ALA A 33 18.81 26.18 -14.05
CA ALA A 33 18.91 27.42 -13.28
C ALA A 33 18.62 27.20 -11.79
N ILE A 34 17.61 26.39 -11.45
CA ILE A 34 17.28 26.00 -10.07
C ILE A 34 18.44 25.22 -9.43
N CYS A 35 19.02 24.21 -10.08
CA CYS A 35 20.19 23.48 -9.58
C CYS A 35 21.35 24.43 -9.30
N SER A 36 21.68 25.30 -10.25
CA SER A 36 22.75 26.29 -10.08
C SER A 36 22.47 27.36 -9.01
N ILE A 37 21.22 27.51 -8.57
CA ILE A 37 20.83 28.32 -7.43
C ILE A 37 20.96 27.53 -6.12
N LEU A 38 20.44 26.30 -6.07
CA LEU A 38 20.50 25.44 -4.88
C LEU A 38 21.95 25.16 -4.44
N THR A 39 22.87 24.91 -5.38
CA THR A 39 24.31 24.74 -5.09
C THR A 39 24.98 26.01 -4.59
N GLY A 40 24.49 27.20 -4.99
CA GLY A 40 25.04 28.50 -4.59
C GLY A 40 24.35 29.15 -3.38
N LEU A 41 23.25 28.57 -2.89
CA LEU A 41 22.47 29.07 -1.76
C LEU A 41 23.06 28.57 -0.44
N SER A 42 23.22 29.50 0.52
CA SER A 42 23.47 29.18 1.94
C SER A 42 22.53 28.07 2.41
N SER A 43 23.06 27.12 3.20
CA SER A 43 22.34 25.92 3.66
C SER A 43 21.06 26.21 4.44
N SER A 44 20.95 27.40 5.05
CA SER A 44 19.77 27.86 5.78
C SER A 44 18.60 28.34 4.91
N VAL A 45 18.80 28.53 3.59
CA VAL A 45 17.77 29.06 2.69
C VAL A 45 17.00 27.93 2.02
N VAL A 46 15.67 28.01 2.09
CA VAL A 46 14.73 27.11 1.41
C VAL A 46 14.19 27.77 0.15
N LEU A 47 14.12 27.01 -0.94
CA LEU A 47 13.63 27.46 -2.24
C LEU A 47 12.27 26.82 -2.53
N SER A 48 11.28 27.64 -2.86
CA SER A 48 9.91 27.21 -3.14
C SER A 48 9.51 27.55 -4.57
N ILE A 49 8.82 26.63 -5.26
CA ILE A 49 8.26 26.87 -6.59
C ILE A 49 6.75 27.01 -6.46
N VAL A 50 6.16 28.06 -7.05
CA VAL A 50 4.69 28.15 -7.15
C VAL A 50 4.17 27.08 -8.12
N VAL A 51 3.27 26.21 -7.67
CA VAL A 51 2.63 25.18 -8.50
C VAL A 51 1.13 25.22 -8.22
N PRO A 52 0.25 25.29 -9.24
CA PRO A 52 -1.19 25.25 -9.01
C PRO A 52 -1.66 23.82 -8.71
N ILE A 53 -2.59 23.69 -7.76
CA ILE A 53 -3.22 22.40 -7.40
C ILE A 53 -4.00 21.76 -8.57
N LEU A 54 -4.50 22.59 -9.49
CA LEU A 54 -5.33 22.25 -10.64
C LEU A 54 -4.76 22.93 -11.89
N ASP A 55 -4.77 22.23 -13.02
CA ASP A 55 -4.54 22.85 -14.32
C ASP A 55 -5.85 23.43 -14.91
N THR A 56 -5.74 24.07 -16.06
CA THR A 56 -6.83 24.55 -16.91
C THR A 56 -7.71 23.42 -17.50
N ASP A 57 -7.23 22.18 -17.50
CA ASP A 57 -8.03 20.97 -17.71
C ASP A 57 -8.04 20.13 -16.42
N GLU A 58 -9.18 20.15 -15.70
CA GLU A 58 -9.41 19.45 -14.44
C GLU A 58 -9.20 17.92 -14.50
N LYS A 59 -9.06 17.33 -15.70
CA LYS A 59 -8.88 15.87 -15.89
C LYS A 59 -7.43 15.42 -15.94
N THR A 60 -6.47 16.33 -15.75
CA THR A 60 -5.03 16.08 -15.95
C THR A 60 -4.17 16.54 -14.76
N PHE A 61 -3.10 15.80 -14.48
CA PHE A 61 -2.14 16.12 -13.42
C PHE A 61 -0.90 16.87 -13.95
N MET A 62 -1.03 17.63 -15.05
CA MET A 62 0.13 18.22 -15.77
C MET A 62 0.98 19.15 -14.89
N ALA A 63 0.37 19.98 -14.05
CA ALA A 63 1.08 20.83 -13.09
C ALA A 63 1.94 20.03 -12.10
N TRP A 64 1.48 18.83 -11.71
CA TRP A 64 2.25 17.89 -10.89
C TRP A 64 3.33 17.15 -11.70
N GLU A 65 3.09 16.80 -12.97
CA GLU A 65 4.12 16.21 -13.85
C GLU A 65 5.29 17.19 -14.10
N ASP A 66 4.99 18.48 -14.28
CA ASP A 66 5.99 19.53 -14.41
C ASP A 66 6.76 19.70 -13.09
N TRP A 67 6.07 19.69 -11.94
CA TRP A 67 6.77 19.64 -10.65
C TRP A 67 7.66 18.39 -10.50
N HIS A 68 7.18 17.20 -10.87
CA HIS A 68 7.96 15.96 -10.83
C HIS A 68 9.23 16.06 -11.69
N SER A 69 9.07 16.51 -12.93
CA SER A 69 10.16 16.72 -13.88
C SER A 69 11.21 17.67 -13.31
N LEU A 70 10.76 18.76 -12.68
CA LEU A 70 11.66 19.74 -12.04
C LEU A 70 12.40 19.14 -10.83
N ARG A 71 11.72 18.48 -9.88
CA ARG A 71 12.40 17.89 -8.70
C ARG A 71 13.38 16.78 -9.09
N LYS A 72 13.09 16.01 -10.16
CA LYS A 72 13.98 14.96 -10.69
C LYS A 72 15.24 15.58 -11.31
N LEU A 73 15.11 16.65 -12.09
CA LEU A 73 16.26 17.45 -12.58
C LEU A 73 17.09 18.06 -11.44
N CYS A 74 16.45 18.41 -10.32
CA CYS A 74 17.10 18.91 -9.10
C CYS A 74 17.52 17.80 -8.12
N GLY A 75 17.52 16.53 -8.51
CA GLY A 75 18.03 15.41 -7.71
C GLY A 75 17.35 15.24 -6.34
N TYR A 76 16.05 15.53 -6.24
CA TYR A 76 15.28 15.48 -4.98
C TYR A 76 15.88 16.31 -3.82
N HIS A 77 16.62 17.37 -4.14
CA HIS A 77 17.35 18.19 -3.18
C HIS A 77 16.44 18.73 -2.03
N PRO A 78 16.77 18.46 -0.75
CA PRO A 78 15.83 18.57 0.37
C PRO A 78 15.38 20.00 0.72
N ARG A 79 16.04 21.03 0.17
CA ARG A 79 15.65 22.45 0.33
C ARG A 79 14.82 22.99 -0.82
N LEU A 80 14.35 22.14 -1.74
CA LEU A 80 13.42 22.49 -2.81
C LEU A 80 12.00 22.01 -2.46
N ASN A 81 11.06 22.93 -2.31
CA ASN A 81 9.69 22.63 -1.88
C ASN A 81 8.63 23.37 -2.74
N ILE A 82 7.35 23.16 -2.42
CA ILE A 82 6.21 23.67 -3.18
C ILE A 82 5.51 24.80 -2.42
N THR A 83 5.17 25.87 -3.15
CA THR A 83 4.14 26.84 -2.80
C THR A 83 2.88 26.49 -3.59
N LEU A 84 1.96 25.75 -2.98
CA LEU A 84 0.78 25.22 -3.66
C LEU A 84 -0.28 26.33 -3.82
N GLU A 85 -0.52 26.78 -5.04
CA GLU A 85 -1.54 27.77 -5.40
C GLU A 85 -2.92 27.10 -5.41
N ILE A 86 -3.82 27.53 -4.52
CA ILE A 86 -5.17 26.99 -4.33
C ILE A 86 -6.20 28.00 -4.86
N PRO A 87 -6.74 27.83 -6.09
CA PRO A 87 -7.80 28.67 -6.65
C PRO A 87 -9.16 28.33 -6.01
N HIS A 88 -10.24 28.99 -6.45
CA HIS A 88 -11.59 28.57 -6.12
C HIS A 88 -11.89 27.20 -6.75
N MET A 89 -12.11 26.17 -5.91
CA MET A 89 -12.51 24.84 -6.36
C MET A 89 -14.02 24.67 -6.38
N GLY A 90 -14.55 24.29 -7.54
CA GLY A 90 -15.94 23.91 -7.75
C GLY A 90 -16.36 22.60 -7.08
N ALA A 91 -17.60 22.19 -7.31
CA ALA A 91 -18.21 21.02 -6.67
C ALA A 91 -17.96 19.68 -7.39
N ALA A 92 -17.45 19.70 -8.63
CA ALA A 92 -17.24 18.51 -9.46
C ALA A 92 -15.82 17.90 -9.37
N ILE A 93 -14.93 18.50 -8.57
CA ILE A 93 -13.53 18.11 -8.44
C ILE A 93 -13.38 16.95 -7.46
N ASP A 94 -12.58 15.95 -7.85
CA ASP A 94 -12.15 14.84 -6.98
C ASP A 94 -11.13 15.33 -5.92
N VAL A 95 -11.67 15.89 -4.84
CA VAL A 95 -10.87 16.36 -3.71
C VAL A 95 -10.10 15.23 -3.01
N PRO A 96 -10.64 14.00 -2.82
CA PRO A 96 -9.86 12.86 -2.33
C PRO A 96 -8.60 12.56 -3.16
N ALA A 97 -8.71 12.48 -4.49
CA ALA A 97 -7.55 12.23 -5.35
C ALA A 97 -6.52 13.37 -5.26
N LEU A 98 -6.96 14.63 -5.22
CA LEU A 98 -6.08 15.77 -4.99
C LEU A 98 -5.39 15.72 -3.62
N ILE A 99 -6.09 15.33 -2.56
CA ILE A 99 -5.49 15.19 -1.22
C ILE A 99 -4.36 14.16 -1.28
N ASN A 100 -4.66 12.91 -1.67
CA ASN A 100 -3.69 11.82 -1.68
C ASN A 100 -2.43 12.19 -2.48
N ARG A 101 -2.62 12.79 -3.67
CA ARG A 101 -1.52 13.26 -4.52
C ARG A 101 -0.66 14.31 -3.84
N TRP A 102 -1.27 15.37 -3.30
CA TRP A 102 -0.53 16.50 -2.77
C TRP A 102 0.03 16.25 -1.35
N THR A 103 -0.48 15.27 -0.59
CA THR A 103 0.12 14.84 0.70
C THR A 103 1.42 14.07 0.55
N ALA A 104 1.70 13.48 -0.63
CA ALA A 104 2.94 12.78 -0.93
C ALA A 104 4.13 13.73 -1.25
N GLU A 105 3.88 15.03 -1.36
CA GLU A 105 4.77 16.03 -1.94
C GLU A 105 5.26 17.06 -0.91
N PRO A 106 6.46 17.68 -1.09
CA PRO A 106 7.05 18.58 -0.10
C PRO A 106 6.43 19.97 -0.16
N ILE A 107 5.23 20.15 0.42
CA ILE A 107 4.55 21.44 0.48
C ILE A 107 5.09 22.28 1.64
N GLY A 108 5.73 23.40 1.33
CA GLY A 108 6.14 24.40 2.33
C GLY A 108 5.06 25.45 2.59
N PHE A 109 4.34 25.86 1.54
CA PHE A 109 3.37 26.94 1.61
C PHE A 109 2.05 26.61 0.89
N LEU A 110 0.94 27.12 1.43
CA LEU A 110 -0.36 27.18 0.74
C LEU A 110 -0.61 28.63 0.32
N LEU A 111 -0.63 28.91 -0.98
CA LEU A 111 -0.94 30.23 -1.53
C LEU A 111 -2.43 30.30 -1.89
N ILE A 112 -3.20 31.06 -1.12
CA ILE A 112 -4.64 31.19 -1.28
C ILE A 112 -4.99 32.65 -1.61
N PRO A 113 -5.21 33.01 -2.89
CA PRO A 113 -5.65 34.35 -3.27
C PRO A 113 -7.07 34.65 -2.80
N ALA A 114 -7.39 35.94 -2.62
CA ALA A 114 -8.72 36.40 -2.23
C ALA A 114 -9.85 35.99 -3.20
N THR A 115 -9.50 35.66 -4.45
CA THR A 115 -10.40 35.12 -5.48
C THR A 115 -10.82 33.65 -5.24
N SER A 116 -10.13 32.92 -4.37
CA SER A 116 -10.50 31.55 -3.97
C SER A 116 -11.62 31.49 -2.93
N PHE A 117 -11.94 32.63 -2.33
CA PHE A 117 -12.98 32.78 -1.32
C PHE A 117 -14.30 33.22 -1.97
N ILE A 118 -15.40 32.77 -1.39
CA ILE A 118 -16.77 33.16 -1.72
C ILE A 118 -17.37 33.97 -0.56
N SER A 119 -18.31 34.86 -0.87
CA SER A 119 -19.07 35.57 0.16
C SER A 119 -20.07 34.64 0.85
N ASN A 120 -20.09 34.66 2.18
CA ASN A 120 -21.21 34.10 2.95
C ASN A 120 -22.41 35.07 3.00
N ALA A 121 -23.51 34.68 3.64
CA ALA A 121 -24.73 35.51 3.78
C ALA A 121 -24.55 36.80 4.62
N LYS A 122 -23.36 37.04 5.19
CA LYS A 122 -22.96 38.31 5.84
C LYS A 122 -21.82 39.00 5.08
N HIS A 123 -21.56 38.61 3.83
CA HIS A 123 -20.49 39.11 2.94
C HIS A 123 -19.04 38.98 3.46
N TYR A 124 -18.80 38.13 4.45
CA TYR A 124 -17.45 37.75 4.87
C TYR A 124 -16.87 36.67 3.93
N PRO A 125 -15.54 36.67 3.69
CA PRO A 125 -14.88 35.63 2.90
C PRO A 125 -14.91 34.27 3.62
N VAL A 126 -15.35 33.24 2.91
CA VAL A 126 -15.27 31.83 3.31
C VAL A 126 -14.80 30.97 2.13
N LEU A 127 -14.32 29.75 2.36
CA LEU A 127 -13.93 28.84 1.28
C LEU A 127 -15.11 27.93 0.87
N SER A 128 -15.12 27.45 -0.39
CA SER A 128 -16.07 26.43 -0.85
C SER A 128 -15.92 25.13 -0.04
N LYS A 129 -16.92 24.23 -0.07
CA LYS A 129 -16.81 22.93 0.65
C LYS A 129 -15.58 22.14 0.19
N SER A 130 -15.30 22.13 -1.11
CA SER A 130 -14.13 21.49 -1.73
C SER A 130 -12.82 22.07 -1.20
N CYS A 131 -12.68 23.41 -1.24
CA CYS A 131 -11.53 24.12 -0.68
C CYS A 131 -11.37 23.89 0.83
N GLN A 132 -12.46 23.89 1.61
CA GLN A 132 -12.41 23.61 3.05
C GLN A 132 -11.88 22.20 3.33
N THR A 133 -12.35 21.18 2.62
CA THR A 133 -11.90 19.79 2.81
C THR A 133 -10.42 19.65 2.47
N PHE A 134 -9.97 20.16 1.32
CA PHE A 134 -8.56 20.12 0.93
C PHE A 134 -7.65 20.89 1.91
N VAL A 135 -7.99 22.14 2.25
CA VAL A 135 -7.16 22.97 3.14
C VAL A 135 -7.07 22.38 4.55
N LYS A 136 -8.16 21.82 5.10
CA LYS A 136 -8.09 21.11 6.40
C LYS A 136 -7.18 19.88 6.36
N ALA A 137 -7.16 19.14 5.26
CA ALA A 137 -6.26 17.99 5.10
C ALA A 137 -4.79 18.42 5.02
N MET A 138 -4.47 19.42 4.20
CA MET A 138 -3.12 19.98 4.11
C MET A 138 -2.62 20.58 5.42
N LEU A 139 -3.50 21.20 6.21
CA LEU A 139 -3.14 21.78 7.52
C LEU A 139 -2.65 20.75 8.55
N LYS A 140 -2.94 19.43 8.38
CA LYS A 140 -2.28 18.37 9.20
C LYS A 140 -0.75 18.46 9.14
N TYR A 141 -0.22 18.75 7.95
CA TYR A 141 1.22 18.80 7.65
C TYR A 141 1.87 20.12 8.05
N LYS A 142 1.11 21.03 8.67
CA LYS A 142 1.55 22.35 9.17
C LYS A 142 2.27 23.26 8.14
N PRO A 143 1.83 23.34 6.86
CA PRO A 143 2.39 24.28 5.89
C PRO A 143 2.03 25.73 6.24
N SER A 144 2.89 26.68 5.86
CA SER A 144 2.63 28.11 6.08
C SER A 144 1.63 28.68 5.07
N VAL A 145 0.59 29.39 5.53
CA VAL A 145 -0.44 29.93 4.62
C VAL A 145 -0.13 31.36 4.20
N ILE A 146 -0.06 31.59 2.89
CA ILE A 146 0.13 32.90 2.26
C ILE A 146 -1.22 33.34 1.68
N LEU A 147 -1.67 34.53 2.08
CA LEU A 147 -2.91 35.14 1.60
C LEU A 147 -2.60 36.33 0.69
N SER A 148 -2.88 36.19 -0.61
CA SER A 148 -2.66 37.25 -1.61
C SER A 148 -3.98 37.95 -1.98
N GLN A 149 -3.88 39.15 -2.56
CA GLN A 149 -5.03 39.93 -3.08
C GLN A 149 -6.10 40.34 -2.04
N THR A 150 -5.86 40.14 -0.74
CA THR A 150 -6.85 40.39 0.34
C THR A 150 -7.23 41.86 0.53
N SER A 151 -6.42 42.79 0.00
CA SER A 151 -6.68 44.22 -0.07
C SER A 151 -7.48 44.67 -1.30
N GLU A 152 -7.73 43.80 -2.30
CA GLU A 152 -8.45 44.16 -3.54
C GLU A 152 -9.98 44.31 -3.39
N GLY A 153 -10.50 44.41 -2.15
CA GLY A 153 -11.91 44.68 -1.90
C GLY A 153 -12.91 43.61 -2.37
N LYS A 154 -12.46 42.39 -2.72
CA LYS A 154 -13.30 41.30 -3.28
C LYS A 154 -14.50 40.91 -2.41
N HIS A 155 -14.44 41.19 -1.10
CA HIS A 155 -15.46 40.90 -0.11
C HIS A 155 -15.78 42.18 0.67
N SER A 156 -17.05 42.54 0.77
CA SER A 156 -17.50 43.83 1.32
C SER A 156 -17.56 43.89 2.86
N SER A 157 -17.20 42.82 3.57
CA SER A 157 -17.20 42.78 5.04
C SER A 157 -15.95 42.12 5.63
N GLY A 158 -15.47 42.67 6.74
CA GLY A 158 -14.32 42.16 7.51
C GLY A 158 -12.92 42.55 6.98
N GLY A 159 -12.80 43.00 5.75
CA GLY A 159 -11.53 43.49 5.17
C GLY A 159 -10.44 42.42 5.05
N SER A 160 -9.18 42.84 4.90
CA SER A 160 -8.04 41.94 4.65
C SER A 160 -7.74 40.98 5.82
N LEU A 161 -8.09 41.35 7.06
CA LEU A 161 -7.88 40.51 8.24
C LEU A 161 -8.86 39.34 8.34
N ALA A 162 -10.06 39.46 7.76
CA ALA A 162 -11.10 38.42 7.83
C ALA A 162 -10.67 37.10 7.17
N TYR A 163 -9.91 37.16 6.07
CA TYR A 163 -9.35 35.98 5.41
C TYR A 163 -8.45 35.18 6.38
N ALA A 164 -7.56 35.87 7.12
CA ALA A 164 -6.66 35.25 8.10
C ALA A 164 -7.41 34.72 9.34
N GLN A 165 -8.45 35.43 9.79
CA GLN A 165 -9.35 34.97 10.86
C GLN A 165 -10.09 33.68 10.44
N TYR A 166 -10.56 33.61 9.19
CA TYR A 166 -11.26 32.43 8.66
C TYR A 166 -10.33 31.21 8.49
N ILE A 167 -9.09 31.40 8.03
CA ILE A 167 -8.11 30.29 7.97
C ILE A 167 -7.79 29.77 9.38
N ARG A 168 -7.58 30.64 10.38
CA ARG A 168 -7.40 30.23 11.79
C ARG A 168 -8.62 29.52 12.38
N PHE A 169 -9.82 29.85 11.91
CA PHE A 169 -11.05 29.11 12.25
C PHE A 169 -11.07 27.71 11.62
N LEU A 170 -10.65 27.57 10.35
CA LEU A 170 -10.50 26.26 9.71
C LEU A 170 -9.41 25.41 10.36
N GLU A 171 -8.28 26.00 10.74
CA GLU A 171 -7.17 25.37 11.45
C GLU A 171 -7.62 24.77 12.79
N LYS A 172 -8.30 25.56 13.63
CA LYS A 172 -8.89 25.07 14.90
C LYS A 172 -9.91 23.96 14.68
N ARG A 173 -10.70 24.03 13.61
CA ARG A 173 -11.67 22.98 13.24
C ARG A 173 -11.03 21.77 12.56
N ALA A 174 -9.85 21.90 11.97
CA ALA A 174 -9.05 20.78 11.51
C ALA A 174 -8.54 20.03 12.74
N ALA A 175 -7.80 20.69 13.64
CA ALA A 175 -7.22 20.09 14.84
C ALA A 175 -8.25 19.29 15.68
N ALA A 176 -9.46 19.82 15.87
CA ALA A 176 -10.56 19.13 16.59
C ALA A 176 -11.12 17.86 15.87
N ILE A 177 -10.67 17.57 14.66
CA ILE A 177 -11.00 16.36 13.87
C ILE A 177 -9.78 15.41 13.77
N VAL A 178 -8.56 15.86 14.11
CA VAL A 178 -7.31 15.06 14.03
C VAL A 178 -6.98 14.37 15.37
N CYS A 179 -7.99 14.04 16.18
CA CYS A 179 -7.82 13.18 17.34
C CYS A 179 -7.89 11.69 16.94
N ASP A 180 -7.03 11.29 15.99
CA ASP A 180 -6.74 9.89 15.74
C ASP A 180 -5.74 9.41 16.82
N PRO A 181 -6.06 8.37 17.62
CA PRO A 181 -5.17 7.89 18.67
C PRO A 181 -3.80 7.46 18.15
N ILE A 182 -3.73 6.90 16.94
CA ILE A 182 -2.47 6.44 16.33
C ILE A 182 -1.64 7.63 15.86
N GLU A 183 -2.23 8.64 15.19
CA GLU A 183 -1.44 9.83 14.78
C GLU A 183 -0.87 10.59 15.99
N ASN A 184 -1.52 10.50 17.17
CA ASN A 184 -1.01 11.09 18.41
C ASN A 184 0.08 10.22 19.07
N PHE A 185 -0.08 8.90 19.13
CA PHE A 185 0.95 7.97 19.64
C PHE A 185 2.20 7.97 18.74
N ALA A 186 2.00 7.89 17.43
CA ALA A 186 3.05 7.84 16.42
C ALA A 186 3.58 9.23 16.01
N ALA A 187 3.23 10.31 16.72
CA ALA A 187 3.56 11.68 16.33
C ALA A 187 5.07 11.94 16.14
N GLY A 188 5.93 11.24 16.88
CA GLY A 188 7.39 11.28 16.72
C GLY A 188 7.95 10.39 15.59
N TYR A 189 7.14 9.47 15.06
CA TYR A 189 7.52 8.42 14.11
C TYR A 189 6.99 8.66 12.68
N LEU A 190 6.21 9.74 12.44
CA LEU A 190 5.58 10.03 11.14
C LEU A 190 6.61 10.22 10.02
N ASP A 191 6.62 9.26 9.09
CA ASP A 191 7.62 9.07 8.02
C ASP A 191 9.08 8.99 8.53
N TYR A 192 9.29 8.51 9.76
CA TYR A 192 10.61 8.23 10.31
C TYR A 192 11.04 6.80 9.97
N LEU A 193 12.22 6.64 9.39
CA LEU A 193 12.77 5.36 8.97
C LEU A 193 13.44 4.65 10.15
N GLN A 194 12.97 3.44 10.46
CA GLN A 194 13.55 2.57 11.48
C GLN A 194 14.04 1.27 10.83
N ALA A 195 15.10 0.68 11.36
CA ALA A 195 15.44 -0.69 10.99
C ALA A 195 14.36 -1.65 11.52
N PRO A 196 13.96 -2.69 10.76
CA PRO A 196 13.18 -3.78 11.31
C PRO A 196 13.91 -4.43 12.49
N LEU A 197 13.17 -4.86 13.51
CA LEU A 197 13.75 -5.60 14.63
C LEU A 197 14.22 -6.98 14.16
N GLN A 198 15.16 -7.58 14.89
CA GLN A 198 15.60 -8.95 14.66
C GLN A 198 15.60 -9.73 16.00
N PRO A 199 14.45 -9.98 16.64
CA PRO A 199 14.40 -10.56 17.98
C PRO A 199 15.00 -11.97 18.08
N LEU A 200 15.19 -12.67 16.96
CA LEU A 200 15.93 -13.93 16.92
C LEU A 200 17.45 -13.73 17.08
N ALA A 201 18.02 -12.74 16.39
CA ALA A 201 19.46 -12.47 16.42
C ALA A 201 19.88 -11.64 17.65
N ASP A 202 19.10 -10.61 17.97
CA ASP A 202 19.36 -9.67 19.06
C ASP A 202 18.51 -9.98 20.30
N ASN A 203 18.86 -9.35 21.43
CA ASN A 203 18.06 -9.36 22.65
C ASN A 203 17.44 -7.96 22.83
N LEU A 204 16.11 -7.89 22.91
CA LEU A 204 15.38 -6.62 22.98
C LEU A 204 15.48 -5.97 24.37
N ASP A 205 15.52 -4.63 24.37
CA ASP A 205 15.45 -3.81 25.60
C ASP A 205 14.07 -3.83 26.25
N SER A 206 14.03 -3.65 27.57
CA SER A 206 12.78 -3.63 28.36
C SER A 206 11.77 -2.58 27.89
N VAL A 207 12.24 -1.45 27.35
CA VAL A 207 11.39 -0.37 26.79
C VAL A 207 10.69 -0.81 25.49
N VAL A 208 11.27 -1.72 24.71
CA VAL A 208 10.66 -2.25 23.48
C VAL A 208 9.49 -3.16 23.85
N TYR A 209 9.67 -4.06 24.81
CA TYR A 209 8.57 -4.87 25.37
C TYR A 209 7.47 -4.00 25.98
N GLU A 210 7.83 -2.92 26.71
CA GLU A 210 6.86 -1.95 27.23
C GLU A 210 6.12 -1.17 26.13
N GLY A 211 6.72 -1.02 24.94
CA GLY A 211 6.06 -0.49 23.75
C GLY A 211 5.02 -1.46 23.20
N PHE A 212 5.38 -2.74 23.05
CA PHE A 212 4.48 -3.80 22.60
C PHE A 212 3.28 -4.00 23.54
N GLU A 213 3.52 -4.01 24.85
CA GLU A 213 2.52 -4.26 25.90
C GLU A 213 1.46 -3.16 26.02
N LYS A 214 1.66 -1.99 25.38
CA LYS A 214 0.69 -0.89 25.31
C LYS A 214 -0.38 -1.06 24.23
N ASP A 215 -0.34 -2.14 23.45
CA ASP A 215 -1.35 -2.48 22.44
C ASP A 215 -2.46 -3.37 23.03
N PRO A 216 -3.65 -2.82 23.36
CA PRO A 216 -4.74 -3.61 23.93
C PRO A 216 -5.40 -4.53 22.89
N VAL A 217 -5.32 -4.19 21.59
CA VAL A 217 -5.98 -4.94 20.52
C VAL A 217 -5.26 -6.25 20.30
N LYS A 218 -3.92 -6.23 20.23
CA LYS A 218 -3.09 -7.42 20.05
C LYS A 218 -3.40 -8.50 21.09
N TYR A 219 -3.22 -8.20 22.38
CA TYR A 219 -3.40 -9.22 23.43
C TYR A 219 -4.86 -9.62 23.65
N SER A 220 -5.83 -8.73 23.39
CA SER A 220 -7.26 -9.09 23.38
C SER A 220 -7.59 -10.10 22.27
N LYS A 221 -6.98 -9.94 21.08
CA LYS A 221 -7.15 -10.89 19.96
C LYS A 221 -6.48 -12.24 20.23
N TYR A 222 -5.28 -12.25 20.82
CA TYR A 222 -4.64 -13.50 21.25
C TYR A 222 -5.46 -14.22 22.34
N GLU A 223 -5.93 -13.52 23.38
CA GLU A 223 -6.79 -14.12 24.41
C GLU A 223 -8.07 -14.72 23.82
N GLU A 224 -8.73 -14.02 22.88
CA GLU A 224 -9.94 -14.51 22.23
C GLU A 224 -9.68 -15.72 21.31
N ALA A 225 -8.52 -15.78 20.65
CA ALA A 225 -8.11 -16.93 19.85
C ALA A 225 -7.83 -18.17 20.73
N ILE A 226 -7.07 -18.00 21.81
CA ILE A 226 -6.75 -19.07 22.77
C ILE A 226 -8.02 -19.56 23.47
N PHE A 227 -8.94 -18.65 23.84
CA PHE A 227 -10.23 -18.99 24.44
C PHE A 227 -11.06 -19.90 23.54
N ARG A 228 -11.21 -19.55 22.25
CA ARG A 228 -11.96 -20.37 21.28
C ARG A 228 -11.31 -21.72 21.06
N ALA A 229 -9.99 -21.74 20.84
CA ALA A 229 -9.24 -22.98 20.72
C ALA A 229 -9.47 -23.91 21.91
N LEU A 230 -9.37 -23.40 23.15
CA LEU A 230 -9.61 -24.18 24.37
C LEU A 230 -11.06 -24.66 24.51
N CYS A 231 -12.06 -23.88 24.07
CA CYS A 231 -13.45 -24.35 24.02
C CYS A 231 -13.64 -25.53 23.06
N ASP A 232 -12.93 -25.53 21.93
CA ASP A 232 -13.00 -26.57 20.90
C ASP A 232 -12.18 -27.84 21.26
N ARG A 233 -11.35 -27.81 22.32
CA ARG A 233 -10.65 -28.99 22.88
C ARG A 233 -11.47 -29.69 24.00
N PRO A 234 -11.24 -31.00 24.26
CA PRO A 234 -11.95 -31.77 25.28
C PRO A 234 -11.91 -31.13 26.68
N ALA A 235 -12.99 -31.26 27.44
CA ALA A 235 -13.14 -30.64 28.77
C ALA A 235 -12.55 -31.49 29.91
N ASP A 236 -12.36 -32.79 29.66
CA ASP A 236 -11.93 -33.82 30.61
C ASP A 236 -10.41 -34.10 30.57
N ALA A 237 -9.68 -33.46 29.64
CA ALA A 237 -8.23 -33.57 29.51
C ALA A 237 -7.54 -32.22 29.79
N THR A 238 -6.45 -32.25 30.56
CA THR A 238 -5.53 -31.11 30.72
C THR A 238 -4.84 -30.82 29.40
N GLN A 239 -4.92 -29.57 28.91
CA GLN A 239 -4.28 -29.18 27.65
C GLN A 239 -2.88 -28.61 27.87
N VAL A 240 -1.90 -29.07 27.09
CA VAL A 240 -0.49 -28.65 27.18
C VAL A 240 -0.23 -27.48 26.24
N LEU A 241 0.08 -26.31 26.80
CA LEU A 241 0.34 -25.07 26.06
C LEU A 241 1.84 -24.72 26.08
N ALA A 242 2.35 -24.25 24.95
CA ALA A 242 3.69 -23.67 24.85
C ALA A 242 3.62 -22.23 24.34
N VAL A 243 4.12 -21.27 25.13
CA VAL A 243 4.24 -19.86 24.73
C VAL A 243 5.66 -19.63 24.22
N CYS A 244 5.83 -19.67 22.90
CA CYS A 244 7.10 -19.59 22.20
C CYS A 244 7.49 -18.13 21.92
N GLY A 245 8.53 -17.63 22.60
CA GLY A 245 8.89 -16.21 22.60
C GLY A 245 8.07 -15.43 23.62
N ALA A 246 8.07 -15.88 24.88
CA ALA A 246 7.16 -15.38 25.91
C ALA A 246 7.38 -13.91 26.33
N GLY A 247 8.54 -13.30 26.05
CA GLY A 247 8.83 -11.92 26.42
C GLY A 247 8.76 -11.73 27.94
N ARG A 248 8.02 -10.71 28.39
CA ARG A 248 7.71 -10.49 29.83
C ARG A 248 6.42 -11.21 30.29
N GLY A 249 5.91 -12.13 29.47
CA GLY A 249 4.75 -12.97 29.78
C GLY A 249 3.33 -12.40 29.52
N PRO A 250 3.09 -11.41 28.63
CA PRO A 250 1.71 -10.95 28.39
C PRO A 250 0.84 -12.01 27.69
N LEU A 251 1.43 -12.90 26.88
CA LEU A 251 0.73 -14.04 26.27
C LEU A 251 0.47 -15.19 27.24
N VAL A 252 1.37 -15.42 28.20
CA VAL A 252 1.15 -16.37 29.31
C VAL A 252 -0.07 -15.91 30.11
N GLU A 253 -0.16 -14.62 30.43
CA GLU A 253 -1.32 -14.06 31.13
C GLU A 253 -2.61 -14.13 30.29
N ALA A 254 -2.52 -13.89 28.97
CA ALA A 254 -3.65 -14.06 28.06
C ALA A 254 -4.15 -15.52 28.05
N ALA A 255 -3.25 -16.51 28.02
CA ALA A 255 -3.61 -17.93 28.11
C ALA A 255 -4.26 -18.29 29.47
N LEU A 256 -3.71 -17.80 30.58
CA LEU A 256 -4.29 -17.99 31.92
C LEU A 256 -5.67 -17.35 32.08
N ARG A 257 -5.96 -16.23 31.40
CA ARG A 257 -7.31 -15.64 31.36
C ARG A 257 -8.23 -16.40 30.42
N ALA A 258 -7.74 -16.83 29.25
CA ALA A 258 -8.49 -17.63 28.29
C ALA A 258 -8.96 -18.98 28.86
N ALA A 259 -8.11 -19.72 29.57
CA ALA A 259 -8.47 -20.99 30.20
C ALA A 259 -9.50 -20.82 31.33
N ARG A 260 -9.34 -19.80 32.18
CA ARG A 260 -10.34 -19.42 33.19
C ARG A 260 -11.69 -18.99 32.59
N ARG A 261 -11.70 -18.46 31.36
CA ARG A 261 -12.92 -18.15 30.60
C ARG A 261 -13.55 -19.38 29.93
N ALA A 262 -12.72 -20.33 29.48
CA ALA A 262 -13.14 -21.53 28.75
C ALA A 262 -13.59 -22.69 29.65
N ASP A 263 -13.32 -22.61 30.96
CA ASP A 263 -13.44 -23.70 31.93
C ASP A 263 -12.65 -24.94 31.46
N ARG A 264 -11.32 -24.77 31.39
CA ARG A 264 -10.35 -25.79 30.98
C ARG A 264 -9.14 -25.82 31.90
N VAL A 265 -8.72 -27.04 32.25
CA VAL A 265 -7.44 -27.28 32.94
C VAL A 265 -6.32 -27.24 31.90
N ILE A 266 -5.24 -26.54 32.21
CA ILE A 266 -4.09 -26.39 31.31
C ILE A 266 -2.77 -26.49 32.08
N THR A 267 -1.69 -26.79 31.36
CA THR A 267 -0.31 -26.49 31.78
C THR A 267 0.33 -25.57 30.73
N ILE A 268 1.23 -24.67 31.13
CA ILE A 268 1.90 -23.73 30.23
C ILE A 268 3.42 -23.80 30.41
N THR A 269 4.17 -24.03 29.34
CA THR A 269 5.61 -23.68 29.31
C THR A 269 5.82 -22.33 28.63
N ALA A 270 6.38 -21.36 29.34
CA ALA A 270 6.84 -20.08 28.79
C ALA A 270 8.30 -20.18 28.34
N ILE A 271 8.52 -20.14 27.02
CA ILE A 271 9.82 -20.35 26.37
C ILE A 271 10.41 -18.99 25.95
N GLU A 272 11.62 -18.68 26.41
CA GLU A 272 12.31 -17.42 26.11
C GLU A 272 13.85 -17.60 26.06
N LYS A 273 14.49 -17.01 25.05
CA LYS A 273 15.96 -17.02 24.87
C LYS A 273 16.65 -15.78 25.41
N ASN A 274 15.93 -14.65 25.52
CA ASN A 274 16.52 -13.40 25.98
C ASN A 274 16.68 -13.46 27.51
N PRO A 275 17.91 -13.49 28.06
CA PRO A 275 18.12 -13.67 29.49
C PRO A 275 17.53 -12.53 30.32
N ASN A 276 17.36 -11.34 29.72
CA ASN A 276 16.83 -10.16 30.42
C ASN A 276 15.31 -10.23 30.63
N SER A 277 14.56 -10.71 29.63
CA SER A 277 13.11 -10.94 29.76
C SER A 277 12.82 -12.23 30.54
N TYR A 278 13.65 -13.27 30.41
CA TYR A 278 13.57 -14.49 31.21
C TYR A 278 13.63 -14.22 32.72
N LEU A 279 14.49 -13.31 33.19
CA LEU A 279 14.49 -12.86 34.61
C LEU A 279 13.13 -12.27 35.05
N THR A 280 12.40 -11.64 34.14
CA THR A 280 11.04 -11.14 34.42
C THR A 280 10.04 -12.29 34.53
N LEU A 281 10.14 -13.31 33.67
CA LEU A 281 9.32 -14.53 33.74
C LEU A 281 9.56 -15.29 35.05
N GLN A 282 10.82 -15.40 35.51
CA GLN A 282 11.16 -16.03 36.78
C GLN A 282 10.55 -15.29 37.99
N GLU A 283 10.57 -13.96 38.00
CA GLU A 283 9.96 -13.18 39.08
C GLU A 283 8.42 -13.26 39.06
N ARG A 284 7.79 -13.28 37.88
CA ARG A 284 6.33 -13.48 37.77
C ARG A 284 5.91 -14.89 38.18
N LEU A 285 6.70 -15.92 37.87
CA LEU A 285 6.51 -17.27 38.41
C LEU A 285 6.64 -17.35 39.94
N ARG A 286 7.40 -16.43 40.55
CA ARG A 286 7.61 -16.37 42.01
C ARG A 286 6.56 -15.53 42.74
N THR A 287 5.78 -14.71 42.04
CA THR A 287 4.90 -13.68 42.66
C THR A 287 3.47 -13.63 42.15
N GLU A 288 3.20 -14.09 40.92
CA GLU A 288 1.90 -13.94 40.22
C GLU A 288 1.30 -15.27 39.75
N TRP A 289 2.13 -16.22 39.32
CA TRP A 289 1.68 -17.47 38.70
C TRP A 289 1.82 -18.69 39.62
N ASP A 290 0.98 -19.69 39.35
CA ASP A 290 1.00 -20.98 40.03
C ASP A 290 2.08 -21.90 39.40
N PRO A 291 3.08 -22.38 40.14
CA PRO A 291 4.15 -23.24 39.62
C PRO A 291 3.71 -24.68 39.31
N GLU A 292 2.50 -25.11 39.71
CA GLU A 292 1.91 -26.38 39.23
C GLU A 292 1.28 -26.21 37.84
N VAL A 293 0.94 -24.97 37.44
CA VAL A 293 0.31 -24.63 36.15
C VAL A 293 1.31 -24.08 35.13
N VAL A 294 2.26 -23.24 35.58
CA VAL A 294 3.19 -22.50 34.70
C VAL A 294 4.63 -22.89 34.98
N GLN A 295 5.34 -23.29 33.92
CA GLN A 295 6.78 -23.50 33.92
C GLN A 295 7.46 -22.44 33.04
N VAL A 296 8.69 -22.07 33.38
CA VAL A 296 9.52 -21.16 32.57
C VAL A 296 10.75 -21.92 32.07
N TRP A 297 11.09 -21.77 30.79
CA TRP A 297 12.21 -22.45 30.17
C TRP A 297 13.09 -21.45 29.41
N PHE A 298 14.40 -21.53 29.66
CA PHE A 298 15.40 -20.63 29.09
C PHE A 298 16.14 -21.28 27.93
N GLY A 299 16.06 -20.68 26.74
CA GLY A 299 16.77 -21.12 25.55
C GLY A 299 16.04 -20.76 24.26
N ASP A 300 16.61 -21.15 23.12
CA ASP A 300 15.95 -21.05 21.82
C ASP A 300 14.85 -22.13 21.71
N MET A 301 13.65 -21.76 21.24
CA MET A 301 12.53 -22.71 21.09
C MET A 301 12.83 -23.88 20.14
N ARG A 302 13.86 -23.74 19.29
CA ARG A 302 14.34 -24.77 18.36
C ARG A 302 15.26 -25.80 19.03
N ASP A 303 15.75 -25.51 20.24
CA ASP A 303 16.47 -26.45 21.10
C ASP A 303 15.56 -27.07 22.19
N TYR A 304 14.34 -26.55 22.36
CA TYR A 304 13.36 -27.04 23.34
C TYR A 304 12.95 -28.50 23.09
N GLN A 305 12.75 -29.24 24.17
CA GLN A 305 12.23 -30.61 24.20
C GLN A 305 11.23 -30.71 25.37
N PRO A 306 9.92 -30.81 25.14
CA PRO A 306 8.94 -30.99 26.21
C PRO A 306 8.95 -32.44 26.72
N THR A 307 8.36 -32.65 27.90
CA THR A 307 8.07 -33.99 28.44
C THR A 307 6.88 -34.64 27.75
N ASP A 308 5.90 -33.83 27.34
CA ASP A 308 4.59 -34.24 26.84
C ASP A 308 4.29 -33.52 25.51
N PRO A 309 3.51 -34.11 24.57
CA PRO A 309 3.13 -33.44 23.34
C PRO A 309 2.38 -32.13 23.59
N ILE A 310 2.60 -31.13 22.73
CA ILE A 310 2.01 -29.79 22.86
C ILE A 310 0.66 -29.76 22.13
N ASP A 311 -0.43 -29.41 22.81
CA ASP A 311 -1.76 -29.27 22.20
C ASP A 311 -1.95 -27.92 21.49
N ILE A 312 -1.36 -26.85 22.04
CA ILE A 312 -1.47 -25.49 21.51
C ILE A 312 -0.12 -24.77 21.63
N ILE A 313 0.52 -24.52 20.48
CA ILE A 313 1.64 -23.58 20.37
C ILE A 313 1.07 -22.16 20.25
N ILE A 314 1.58 -21.22 21.05
CA ILE A 314 1.19 -19.81 21.07
C ILE A 314 2.45 -18.98 20.84
N SER A 315 2.46 -18.11 19.83
CA SER A 315 3.62 -17.26 19.55
C SER A 315 3.22 -15.90 19.00
N GLU A 316 4.06 -14.89 19.24
CA GLU A 316 3.95 -13.58 18.61
C GLU A 316 5.37 -13.18 18.19
N LEU A 317 5.70 -13.58 16.96
CA LEU A 317 7.02 -13.47 16.31
C LEU A 317 6.87 -12.74 14.96
N LEU A 318 5.84 -11.89 14.86
CA LEU A 318 5.41 -11.30 13.60
C LEU A 318 6.03 -9.92 13.42
N GLY A 319 6.72 -9.72 12.31
CA GLY A 319 7.18 -8.39 11.92
C GLY A 319 6.15 -7.62 11.11
N SER A 320 6.46 -6.38 10.75
CA SER A 320 5.61 -5.51 9.91
C SER A 320 5.19 -6.09 8.55
N PHE A 321 5.93 -7.08 8.03
CA PHE A 321 5.64 -7.85 6.82
C PHE A 321 5.38 -9.34 7.11
N GLY A 322 4.92 -9.66 8.34
CA GLY A 322 4.61 -11.00 8.80
C GLY A 322 5.87 -11.82 9.11
N ASP A 323 6.47 -12.40 8.07
CA ASP A 323 7.55 -13.39 8.19
C ASP A 323 8.97 -12.79 8.42
N ASN A 324 9.09 -11.46 8.47
CA ASN A 324 10.40 -10.77 8.52
C ASN A 324 11.13 -10.84 9.87
N GLU A 325 10.50 -11.37 10.91
CA GLU A 325 11.11 -11.66 12.22
C GLU A 325 11.30 -13.18 12.44
N LEU A 326 11.27 -13.94 11.33
CA LEU A 326 11.63 -15.35 11.23
C LEU A 326 10.71 -16.31 12.01
N SER A 327 9.44 -15.92 12.19
CA SER A 327 8.39 -16.81 12.68
C SER A 327 8.35 -18.19 11.98
N PRO A 328 8.55 -18.34 10.65
CA PRO A 328 8.60 -19.67 10.02
C PRO A 328 9.75 -20.52 10.57
N GLU A 329 10.99 -20.01 10.52
CA GLU A 329 12.19 -20.70 10.97
C GLU A 329 12.19 -21.02 12.48
N CYS A 330 11.52 -20.18 13.28
CA CYS A 330 11.31 -20.39 14.71
C CYS A 330 10.29 -21.51 14.98
N LEU A 331 9.09 -21.43 14.39
CA LEU A 331 8.01 -22.39 14.63
C LEU A 331 8.34 -23.77 14.06
N ASP A 332 9.03 -23.83 12.93
CA ASP A 332 9.57 -25.06 12.33
C ASP A 332 10.44 -25.88 13.30
N GLY A 333 11.04 -25.28 14.33
CA GLY A 333 11.85 -26.03 15.31
C GLY A 333 11.09 -26.55 16.53
N VAL A 334 9.88 -26.06 16.83
CA VAL A 334 9.05 -26.52 17.95
C VAL A 334 7.89 -27.43 17.50
N ILE A 335 7.41 -27.25 16.28
CA ILE A 335 6.27 -27.98 15.70
C ILE A 335 6.38 -29.52 15.72
N ARG A 336 7.60 -30.09 15.68
CA ARG A 336 7.84 -31.54 15.79
C ARG A 336 7.32 -32.17 17.10
N TRP A 337 7.08 -31.35 18.12
CA TRP A 337 6.59 -31.76 19.44
C TRP A 337 5.08 -31.53 19.62
N LEU A 338 4.40 -31.06 18.57
CA LEU A 338 2.96 -30.84 18.58
C LEU A 338 2.22 -32.19 18.61
N ALA A 339 1.10 -32.25 19.33
CA ALA A 339 0.19 -33.39 19.30
C ALA A 339 -0.38 -33.62 17.89
N SER A 340 -0.87 -34.84 17.60
CA SER A 340 -1.40 -35.22 16.28
C SER A 340 -2.61 -34.40 15.81
N ASP A 341 -3.35 -33.83 16.76
CA ASP A 341 -4.47 -32.89 16.61
C ASP A 341 -4.15 -31.52 17.25
N GLY A 342 -2.87 -31.26 17.54
CA GLY A 342 -2.41 -30.00 18.09
C GLY A 342 -2.43 -28.87 17.07
N ILE A 343 -2.41 -27.63 17.55
CA ILE A 343 -2.57 -26.42 16.73
C ILE A 343 -1.48 -25.37 17.01
N SER A 344 -1.38 -24.38 16.13
CA SER A 344 -0.60 -23.17 16.34
C SER A 344 -1.50 -21.93 16.35
N ILE A 345 -1.14 -20.95 17.16
CA ILE A 345 -1.70 -19.60 17.23
C ILE A 345 -0.51 -18.62 17.09
N PRO A 346 -0.32 -17.94 15.96
CA PRO A 346 -1.18 -17.95 14.77
C PRO A 346 -1.21 -19.28 14.02
N SER A 347 -2.36 -19.58 13.42
CA SER A 347 -2.54 -20.70 12.49
C SER A 347 -1.98 -20.41 11.08
N GLY A 348 -1.60 -19.16 10.83
CA GLY A 348 -0.98 -18.73 9.58
C GLY A 348 -1.04 -17.22 9.39
N TYR A 349 -0.31 -16.74 8.39
CA TYR A 349 -0.27 -15.34 8.01
C TYR A 349 0.09 -15.17 6.54
N CYS A 350 -0.41 -14.09 5.95
CA CYS A 350 -0.08 -13.66 4.61
C CYS A 350 0.42 -12.21 4.58
N SER A 351 1.36 -11.98 3.65
CA SER A 351 2.11 -10.75 3.51
C SER A 351 1.61 -9.99 2.28
N PHE A 352 1.51 -8.66 2.35
CA PHE A 352 0.89 -7.82 1.32
C PHE A 352 1.79 -6.67 0.92
N VAL A 353 1.73 -6.27 -0.36
CA VAL A 353 2.44 -5.09 -0.88
C VAL A 353 1.55 -4.17 -1.71
N ALA A 354 1.95 -2.90 -1.81
CA ALA A 354 1.38 -1.93 -2.73
C ALA A 354 2.43 -0.89 -3.16
N PRO A 355 2.51 -0.50 -4.46
CA PRO A 355 3.38 0.58 -4.91
C PRO A 355 3.08 1.93 -4.23
N LEU A 356 4.12 2.61 -3.77
CA LEU A 356 4.01 3.83 -2.96
C LEU A 356 4.76 5.02 -3.59
N ALA A 357 4.13 6.18 -3.58
CA ALA A 357 4.78 7.47 -3.79
C ALA A 357 4.94 8.21 -2.45
N SER A 358 6.17 8.64 -2.14
CA SER A 358 6.43 9.61 -1.06
C SER A 358 7.76 10.30 -1.30
N ASN A 359 7.72 11.62 -1.52
CA ASN A 359 8.94 12.42 -1.62
C ASN A 359 9.69 12.43 -0.28
N LYS A 360 8.96 12.53 0.85
CA LYS A 360 9.57 12.63 2.19
C LYS A 360 10.34 11.36 2.55
N ILE A 361 9.74 10.19 2.36
CA ILE A 361 10.39 8.89 2.61
C ILE A 361 11.59 8.71 1.67
N HIS A 362 11.41 8.94 0.36
CA HIS A 362 12.51 8.77 -0.61
C HIS A 362 13.70 9.69 -0.32
N SER A 363 13.48 10.97 0.00
CA SER A 363 14.57 11.88 0.39
C SER A 363 15.33 11.39 1.63
N ARG A 364 14.69 10.72 2.59
CA ARG A 364 15.39 10.12 3.75
C ARG A 364 16.21 8.89 3.36
N VAL A 365 15.72 8.02 2.48
CA VAL A 365 16.52 6.90 1.97
C VAL A 365 17.73 7.40 1.17
N LEU A 366 17.54 8.46 0.37
CA LEU A 366 18.62 9.12 -0.38
C LEU A 366 19.68 9.77 0.52
N GLU A 367 19.27 10.38 1.64
CA GLU A 367 20.18 10.89 2.67
C GLU A 367 20.96 9.78 3.39
N LEU A 368 20.36 8.60 3.58
CA LEU A 368 21.01 7.42 4.20
C LEU A 368 21.89 6.63 3.21
N GLY A 369 21.63 6.74 1.90
CA GLY A 369 22.33 6.01 0.84
C GLY A 369 22.04 4.50 0.76
N LYS A 370 21.16 3.98 1.62
CA LYS A 370 20.87 2.54 1.78
C LYS A 370 19.58 2.14 1.08
N PHE A 371 19.70 1.69 -0.16
CA PHE A 371 18.55 1.33 -1.01
C PHE A 371 18.27 -0.17 -1.06
N GLU A 372 19.09 -1.00 -0.42
CA GLU A 372 18.94 -2.46 -0.42
C GLU A 372 18.60 -2.99 1.00
N THR A 373 17.98 -2.12 1.81
CA THR A 373 17.46 -2.41 3.15
C THR A 373 15.98 -1.99 3.26
N PRO A 374 15.06 -2.85 3.73
CA PRO A 374 13.69 -2.45 4.04
C PRO A 374 13.62 -1.72 5.39
N TYR A 375 12.62 -0.85 5.56
CA TYR A 375 12.44 -0.02 6.76
C TYR A 375 11.06 -0.19 7.39
N VAL A 376 10.97 -0.13 8.72
CA VAL A 376 9.70 0.05 9.43
C VAL A 376 9.43 1.55 9.57
N VAL A 377 8.25 2.01 9.12
CA VAL A 377 7.94 3.44 9.02
C VAL A 377 6.44 3.70 9.17
N MET A 378 6.05 4.66 10.01
CA MET A 378 4.67 5.13 10.06
C MET A 378 4.40 6.03 8.84
N ILE A 379 3.95 5.41 7.74
CA ILE A 379 3.67 6.07 6.47
C ILE A 379 2.54 7.11 6.65
N HIS A 380 2.83 8.37 6.34
CA HIS A 380 1.89 9.49 6.54
C HIS A 380 1.90 10.46 5.35
N ALA A 381 3.07 10.99 4.94
CA ALA A 381 3.22 11.85 3.77
C ALA A 381 3.41 11.05 2.48
N ALA A 382 2.38 10.31 2.06
CA ALA A 382 2.46 9.37 0.94
C ALA A 382 1.12 9.16 0.18
N GLU A 383 1.21 8.49 -0.97
CA GLU A 383 0.13 8.01 -1.82
C GLU A 383 0.38 6.53 -2.18
N ILE A 384 -0.58 5.64 -1.93
CA ILE A 384 -0.61 4.33 -2.60
C ILE A 384 -1.11 4.58 -4.02
N ILE A 385 -0.26 4.32 -5.02
CA ILE A 385 -0.48 4.78 -6.40
C ILE A 385 -1.28 3.80 -7.26
N SER A 386 -1.45 2.57 -6.78
CA SER A 386 -2.30 1.54 -7.34
C SER A 386 -3.78 1.78 -7.03
N ALA A 387 -4.66 1.21 -7.84
CA ALA A 387 -6.11 1.19 -7.58
C ALA A 387 -6.72 -0.15 -8.02
N GLN A 388 -7.91 -0.45 -7.49
CA GLN A 388 -8.70 -1.60 -7.92
C GLN A 388 -9.09 -1.45 -9.40
N GLY A 389 -8.89 -2.48 -10.21
CA GLY A 389 -9.32 -2.50 -11.61
C GLY A 389 -8.31 -3.16 -12.54
N GLY A 390 -7.68 -2.37 -13.42
CA GLY A 390 -6.89 -2.87 -14.54
C GLY A 390 -7.74 -3.22 -15.77
N PRO A 391 -7.13 -3.78 -16.83
CA PRO A 391 -7.82 -4.08 -18.09
C PRO A 391 -8.98 -5.07 -17.92
N ASP A 392 -8.78 -6.07 -17.05
CA ASP A 392 -9.71 -7.17 -16.80
C ASP A 392 -10.53 -6.96 -15.49
N GLY A 393 -10.23 -5.88 -14.74
CA GLY A 393 -11.00 -5.44 -13.56
C GLY A 393 -10.59 -6.05 -12.21
N GLU A 394 -9.81 -7.13 -12.22
CA GLU A 394 -9.51 -7.93 -11.01
C GLU A 394 -8.30 -7.44 -10.19
N MET A 395 -7.43 -6.58 -10.75
CA MET A 395 -6.17 -6.17 -10.10
C MET A 395 -6.43 -5.45 -8.78
N GLY A 396 -5.90 -6.00 -7.69
CA GLY A 396 -6.00 -5.42 -6.35
C GLY A 396 -5.20 -4.13 -6.18
N LYS A 397 -5.73 -3.18 -5.40
CA LYS A 397 -4.97 -1.99 -4.98
C LYS A 397 -3.79 -2.35 -4.07
N VAL A 398 -4.04 -3.25 -3.12
CA VAL A 398 -3.05 -3.91 -2.26
C VAL A 398 -3.18 -5.39 -2.57
N GLN A 399 -2.07 -6.11 -2.75
CA GLN A 399 -2.10 -7.51 -3.20
C GLN A 399 -1.25 -8.39 -2.27
N GLU A 400 -1.66 -9.65 -2.10
CA GLU A 400 -0.95 -10.66 -1.31
C GLU A 400 0.27 -11.17 -2.09
N THR A 401 1.44 -11.27 -1.45
CA THR A 401 2.65 -11.84 -2.06
C THR A 401 2.74 -13.34 -1.83
N TRP A 402 2.54 -13.77 -0.58
CA TRP A 402 2.65 -15.16 -0.15
C TRP A 402 2.09 -15.36 1.26
N SER A 403 1.97 -16.62 1.65
CA SER A 403 1.52 -17.04 2.98
C SER A 403 2.40 -18.13 3.62
N PHE A 404 2.21 -18.27 4.92
CA PHE A 404 2.70 -19.36 5.76
C PHE A 404 1.53 -19.89 6.59
N ALA A 405 1.47 -21.20 6.81
CA ALA A 405 0.47 -21.88 7.62
C ALA A 405 1.17 -22.69 8.71
N HIS A 406 0.53 -22.76 9.89
CA HIS A 406 1.04 -23.45 11.07
C HIS A 406 -0.12 -24.21 11.75
N PRO A 407 0.00 -25.51 12.03
CA PRO A 407 1.13 -26.38 11.73
C PRO A 407 1.29 -26.72 10.23
N ARG A 408 2.54 -26.96 9.82
CA ARG A 408 2.89 -27.76 8.64
C ARG A 408 3.22 -29.20 9.02
N THR A 409 2.83 -30.13 8.15
CA THR A 409 2.99 -31.58 8.35
C THR A 409 3.94 -32.23 7.35
N ASP A 410 4.53 -31.44 6.45
CA ASP A 410 5.42 -31.85 5.33
C ASP A 410 6.92 -31.69 5.63
N LEU A 411 7.28 -31.27 6.85
CA LEU A 411 8.66 -31.00 7.25
C LEU A 411 9.46 -32.30 7.50
N VAL A 412 10.65 -32.40 6.90
CA VAL A 412 11.61 -33.48 7.15
C VAL A 412 12.71 -32.98 8.08
N PHE A 413 12.74 -33.52 9.30
CA PHE A 413 13.66 -33.13 10.37
C PHE A 413 15.01 -33.84 10.28
N SER A 414 16.06 -33.11 10.65
CA SER A 414 17.40 -33.66 10.88
C SER A 414 17.42 -34.46 12.19
N HIS A 415 17.95 -35.69 12.17
CA HIS A 415 18.09 -36.50 13.38
C HIS A 415 19.08 -35.89 14.40
N ASP A 416 20.11 -35.20 13.94
CA ASP A 416 21.19 -34.68 14.80
C ASP A 416 20.87 -33.31 15.41
N THR A 417 20.07 -32.49 14.72
CA THR A 417 19.77 -31.10 15.11
C THR A 417 18.30 -30.83 15.38
N GLY A 418 17.39 -31.75 15.05
CA GLY A 418 15.96 -31.64 15.35
C GLY A 418 15.17 -30.55 14.62
N VAL A 419 15.83 -29.65 13.89
CA VAL A 419 15.23 -28.70 12.94
C VAL A 419 15.15 -29.33 11.53
N PRO A 420 14.36 -28.76 10.60
CA PRO A 420 14.33 -29.24 9.22
C PRO A 420 15.71 -29.29 8.54
N ILE A 421 15.92 -30.27 7.65
CA ILE A 421 17.22 -30.53 6.99
C ILE A 421 17.69 -29.34 6.12
N THR A 422 16.75 -28.61 5.52
CA THR A 422 17.01 -27.36 4.78
C THR A 422 15.97 -26.32 5.14
N ASN A 423 16.21 -25.04 4.87
CA ASN A 423 15.19 -23.98 4.98
C ASN A 423 14.47 -23.67 3.64
N PHE A 424 14.71 -24.44 2.56
CA PHE A 424 14.20 -24.07 1.22
C PHE A 424 12.67 -24.10 1.13
N HIS A 425 11.97 -24.86 1.98
CA HIS A 425 10.51 -24.84 2.12
C HIS A 425 9.96 -23.51 2.67
N ASN A 426 10.82 -22.61 3.16
CA ASN A 426 10.49 -21.24 3.58
C ASN A 426 10.94 -20.18 2.57
N ALA A 427 11.51 -20.57 1.43
CA ALA A 427 11.67 -19.66 0.30
C ALA A 427 10.30 -19.33 -0.31
N ARG A 428 10.15 -18.11 -0.85
CA ARG A 428 8.93 -17.64 -1.53
C ARG A 428 9.31 -16.78 -2.73
N SER A 429 8.43 -16.73 -3.72
CA SER A 429 8.49 -15.78 -4.83
C SER A 429 7.09 -15.30 -5.17
N SER A 430 6.97 -14.05 -5.63
CA SER A 430 5.72 -13.46 -6.07
C SER A 430 5.95 -12.54 -7.26
N HIS A 431 5.01 -12.53 -8.21
CA HIS A 431 4.92 -11.59 -9.33
C HIS A 431 3.50 -11.04 -9.33
N LEU A 432 3.37 -9.74 -9.12
CA LEU A 432 2.09 -9.04 -8.92
C LEU A 432 1.98 -7.88 -9.89
N THR A 433 0.84 -7.73 -10.57
CA THR A 433 0.60 -6.63 -11.53
C THR A 433 -0.40 -5.64 -10.94
N PHE A 434 0.01 -4.38 -10.83
CA PHE A 434 -0.77 -3.29 -10.24
C PHE A 434 -1.20 -2.27 -11.29
N HIS A 435 -2.50 -2.00 -11.37
CA HIS A 435 -3.05 -0.94 -12.22
C HIS A 435 -2.81 0.46 -11.63
N ILE A 436 -2.24 1.37 -12.43
CA ILE A 436 -1.93 2.76 -12.06
C ILE A 436 -2.82 3.73 -12.88
N PRO A 437 -3.94 4.23 -12.31
CA PRO A 437 -4.96 4.98 -13.07
C PRO A 437 -4.61 6.44 -13.36
N GLN A 438 -3.57 7.00 -12.73
CA GLN A 438 -3.15 8.39 -12.86
C GLN A 438 -1.62 8.47 -12.91
N PRO A 439 -1.03 9.46 -13.62
CA PRO A 439 0.42 9.63 -13.63
C PRO A 439 0.95 9.70 -12.19
N SER A 440 1.98 8.93 -11.81
CA SER A 440 2.60 9.01 -10.49
C SER A 440 4.06 8.54 -10.52
N VAL A 441 4.69 8.36 -9.36
CA VAL A 441 6.07 7.87 -9.22
C VAL A 441 6.15 6.81 -8.14
N CYS A 442 6.47 5.57 -8.51
CA CYS A 442 6.84 4.55 -7.54
C CYS A 442 8.22 4.88 -6.96
N HIS A 443 8.30 5.13 -5.66
CA HIS A 443 9.57 5.35 -4.95
C HIS A 443 9.98 4.11 -4.10
N GLY A 444 9.11 3.10 -4.04
CA GLY A 444 9.22 1.90 -3.22
C GLY A 444 7.87 1.21 -3.06
N LEU A 445 7.86 0.09 -2.36
CA LEU A 445 6.66 -0.69 -2.04
C LEU A 445 6.34 -0.51 -0.55
N ALA A 446 5.10 -0.15 -0.22
CA ALA A 446 4.58 -0.28 1.14
C ALA A 446 4.17 -1.73 1.39
N ALA A 447 4.42 -2.22 2.60
CA ALA A 447 4.29 -3.62 2.96
C ALA A 447 3.57 -3.80 4.31
N TYR A 448 2.70 -4.82 4.36
CA TYR A 448 1.72 -5.07 5.43
C TYR A 448 1.56 -6.60 5.64
N PHE A 449 0.79 -7.01 6.64
CA PHE A 449 0.42 -8.41 6.85
C PHE A 449 -1.02 -8.57 7.38
N ARG A 450 -1.53 -9.80 7.28
CA ARG A 450 -2.68 -10.33 8.02
C ARG A 450 -2.30 -11.68 8.60
N ALA A 451 -2.55 -11.89 9.90
CA ALA A 451 -2.43 -13.19 10.54
C ALA A 451 -3.81 -13.69 10.98
N THR A 452 -4.06 -14.98 10.74
CA THR A 452 -5.16 -15.72 11.36
C THR A 452 -4.64 -16.31 12.65
N LEU A 453 -5.22 -15.91 13.78
CA LEU A 453 -4.84 -16.41 15.09
C LEU A 453 -5.47 -17.78 15.33
N TYR A 454 -6.81 -17.85 15.28
CA TYR A 454 -7.57 -19.10 15.33
C TYR A 454 -8.96 -18.88 14.71
N GLY A 455 -9.41 -19.81 13.86
CA GLY A 455 -10.71 -19.73 13.18
C GLY A 455 -10.87 -18.42 12.40
N ASN A 456 -11.83 -17.58 12.81
CA ASN A 456 -12.05 -16.24 12.24
C ASN A 456 -11.48 -15.08 13.10
N VAL A 457 -10.66 -15.37 14.11
CA VAL A 457 -9.95 -14.33 14.89
C VAL A 457 -8.67 -13.97 14.14
N THR A 458 -8.60 -12.74 13.64
CA THR A 458 -7.45 -12.21 12.88
C THR A 458 -6.83 -10.97 13.54
N ILE A 459 -5.59 -10.68 13.14
CA ILE A 459 -4.91 -9.39 13.32
C ILE A 459 -4.31 -8.95 11.97
N GLU A 460 -4.29 -7.65 11.67
CA GLU A 460 -3.76 -7.16 10.39
C GLU A 460 -3.31 -5.69 10.44
N THR A 461 -2.32 -5.35 9.60
CA THR A 461 -1.88 -3.98 9.32
C THR A 461 -2.41 -3.43 7.99
N HIS A 462 -3.24 -4.20 7.27
CA HIS A 462 -3.80 -3.83 5.96
C HIS A 462 -4.46 -2.44 5.98
N PRO A 463 -4.10 -1.49 5.08
CA PRO A 463 -4.41 -0.06 5.24
C PRO A 463 -5.91 0.28 5.05
N GLU A 464 -6.68 -0.64 4.48
CA GLU A 464 -8.13 -0.48 4.30
C GLU A 464 -8.96 -1.21 5.37
N SER A 465 -8.31 -1.96 6.26
CA SER A 465 -8.98 -2.51 7.45
C SER A 465 -9.33 -1.40 8.44
N ARG A 466 -10.29 -1.68 9.33
CA ARG A 466 -10.48 -0.88 10.55
C ARG A 466 -9.36 -1.14 11.56
N MET A 467 -8.81 -2.36 11.62
CA MET A 467 -7.92 -2.77 12.70
C MET A 467 -6.56 -2.06 12.66
N SER A 468 -6.07 -1.72 11.48
CA SER A 468 -4.86 -0.90 11.27
C SER A 468 -4.99 0.56 11.76
N ARG A 469 -6.16 0.96 12.26
CA ARG A 469 -6.41 2.23 12.96
C ARG A 469 -6.61 2.08 14.48
N GLU A 470 -6.48 0.87 14.99
CA GLU A 470 -6.64 0.53 16.41
C GLU A 470 -5.40 -0.25 16.96
N MET A 471 -4.63 -0.90 16.08
CA MET A 471 -3.39 -1.63 16.37
C MET A 471 -2.17 -0.68 16.44
N LEU A 472 -1.34 -0.80 17.47
CA LEU A 472 -0.16 0.06 17.71
C LEU A 472 1.18 -0.68 17.55
N SER A 473 1.19 -2.01 17.62
CA SER A 473 2.41 -2.83 17.68
C SER A 473 3.28 -2.76 16.43
N TRP A 474 2.69 -2.50 15.25
CA TRP A 474 3.37 -2.55 13.96
C TRP A 474 3.03 -1.34 13.10
N PHE A 475 4.05 -0.55 12.75
CA PHE A 475 3.97 0.33 11.58
C PHE A 475 4.24 -0.48 10.30
N PRO A 476 3.78 -0.03 9.13
CA PRO A 476 4.09 -0.67 7.84
C PRO A 476 5.60 -0.81 7.58
N MET A 477 5.96 -1.77 6.74
CA MET A 477 7.29 -1.88 6.16
C MET A 477 7.36 -1.13 4.82
N PHE A 478 8.55 -0.70 4.41
CA PHE A 478 8.82 -0.02 3.14
C PHE A 478 10.07 -0.59 2.47
N PHE A 479 9.92 -1.10 1.25
CA PHE A 479 10.99 -1.57 0.38
C PHE A 479 11.34 -0.46 -0.63
N PRO A 480 12.47 0.26 -0.49
CA PRO A 480 12.79 1.40 -1.36
C PRO A 480 13.16 0.97 -2.79
N LEU A 481 12.95 1.86 -3.76
CA LEU A 481 13.61 1.77 -5.07
C LEU A 481 14.79 2.74 -5.14
N LYS A 482 15.94 2.24 -5.64
CA LYS A 482 17.16 3.03 -5.89
C LYS A 482 16.95 4.17 -6.90
N GLU A 483 16.14 3.91 -7.93
CA GLU A 483 15.71 4.92 -8.90
C GLU A 483 14.18 4.95 -8.95
N PRO A 484 13.52 6.09 -8.61
CA PRO A 484 12.07 6.18 -8.66
C PRO A 484 11.52 6.08 -10.10
N ILE A 485 10.58 5.14 -10.28
CA ILE A 485 9.97 4.82 -11.57
C ILE A 485 8.76 5.73 -11.80
N TYR A 486 8.83 6.53 -12.86
CA TYR A 486 7.68 7.32 -13.33
C TYR A 486 6.66 6.40 -14.03
N CYS A 487 5.42 6.51 -13.59
CA CYS A 487 4.28 5.71 -14.04
C CYS A 487 3.32 6.64 -14.81
N PRO A 488 3.11 6.48 -16.13
CA PRO A 488 2.14 7.27 -16.89
C PRO A 488 0.68 7.04 -16.46
N LYS A 489 -0.26 7.80 -17.05
CA LYS A 489 -1.69 7.53 -16.87
C LYS A 489 -2.07 6.18 -17.49
N ASN A 490 -2.85 5.38 -16.77
CA ASN A 490 -3.26 4.03 -17.17
C ASN A 490 -2.03 3.14 -17.52
N SER A 491 -0.98 3.25 -16.72
CA SER A 491 0.16 2.33 -16.76
C SER A 491 -0.08 1.15 -15.83
N GLU A 492 0.81 0.16 -15.88
CA GLU A 492 0.87 -0.94 -14.93
C GLU A 492 2.28 -1.05 -14.35
N LEU A 493 2.35 -1.59 -13.13
CA LEU A 493 3.59 -2.00 -12.49
C LEU A 493 3.56 -3.50 -12.24
N ASP A 494 4.48 -4.24 -12.86
CA ASP A 494 4.79 -5.60 -12.43
C ASP A 494 5.82 -5.51 -11.31
N VAL A 495 5.55 -6.22 -10.22
CA VAL A 495 6.27 -6.14 -8.95
C VAL A 495 6.71 -7.56 -8.59
N HIS A 496 8.02 -7.75 -8.49
CA HIS A 496 8.61 -9.04 -8.13
C HIS A 496 9.25 -8.95 -6.75
N LEU A 497 8.94 -9.92 -5.88
CA LEU A 497 9.62 -10.13 -4.61
C LEU A 497 10.01 -11.58 -4.46
N TRP A 498 11.16 -11.80 -3.81
CA TRP A 498 11.64 -13.11 -3.41
C TRP A 498 12.01 -13.09 -1.94
N ARG A 499 11.57 -14.10 -1.17
CA ARG A 499 12.12 -14.44 0.14
C ARG A 499 13.10 -15.58 -0.07
N LEU A 500 14.37 -15.33 0.18
CA LEU A 500 15.47 -16.25 -0.10
C LEU A 500 16.18 -16.65 1.19
N THR A 501 16.87 -17.78 1.15
CA THR A 501 17.58 -18.35 2.30
C THR A 501 18.91 -18.96 1.87
N ASP A 502 19.89 -18.93 2.77
CA ASP A 502 21.17 -19.61 2.66
C ASP A 502 21.33 -20.55 3.85
N GLN A 503 21.54 -21.83 3.58
CA GLN A 503 21.74 -22.88 4.58
C GLN A 503 23.15 -22.81 5.22
N VAL A 504 24.15 -22.32 4.47
CA VAL A 504 25.57 -22.31 4.91
C VAL A 504 25.83 -21.11 5.82
N GLY A 505 25.45 -19.91 5.40
CA GLY A 505 25.50 -18.70 6.21
C GLY A 505 24.39 -18.61 7.27
N ARG A 506 23.41 -19.53 7.25
CA ARG A 506 22.19 -19.53 8.07
C ARG A 506 21.50 -18.17 8.08
N LYS A 507 21.05 -17.75 6.88
CA LYS A 507 20.45 -16.43 6.62
C LYS A 507 19.12 -16.53 5.88
N VAL A 508 18.27 -15.53 6.09
CA VAL A 508 17.10 -15.20 5.27
C VAL A 508 17.19 -13.74 4.83
N TRP A 509 16.73 -13.42 3.62
CA TRP A 509 16.61 -12.05 3.12
C TRP A 509 15.49 -11.92 2.09
N TYR A 510 15.20 -10.67 1.71
CA TYR A 510 14.34 -10.36 0.58
C TYR A 510 15.14 -9.74 -0.57
N GLU A 511 14.76 -10.07 -1.80
CA GLU A 511 15.16 -9.35 -3.01
C GLU A 511 13.89 -8.81 -3.70
N TRP A 512 14.01 -7.69 -4.41
CA TRP A 512 12.87 -7.11 -5.12
C TRP A 512 13.26 -6.32 -6.38
N SER A 513 12.38 -6.34 -7.37
CA SER A 513 12.44 -5.51 -8.57
C SER A 513 11.05 -5.06 -9.01
N VAL A 514 10.99 -3.96 -9.77
CA VAL A 514 9.74 -3.39 -10.27
C VAL A 514 9.92 -2.99 -11.73
N GLU A 515 8.94 -3.33 -12.57
CA GLU A 515 8.90 -3.00 -13.99
C GLU A 515 7.64 -2.20 -14.33
N ALA A 516 7.77 -1.19 -15.17
CA ALA A 516 6.66 -0.35 -15.60
C ALA A 516 6.29 -0.60 -17.05
N TYR A 517 5.00 -0.70 -17.30
CA TYR A 517 4.39 -0.98 -18.59
C TYR A 517 3.34 0.09 -18.95
N THR A 518 3.25 0.44 -20.22
CA THR A 518 2.19 1.30 -20.76
C THR A 518 1.27 0.49 -21.66
N ILE A 519 -0.04 0.77 -21.60
CA ILE A 519 -1.00 0.13 -22.49
C ILE A 519 -1.22 1.05 -23.71
N PRO A 520 -0.78 0.67 -24.92
CA PRO A 520 -1.08 1.44 -26.12
C PRO A 520 -2.59 1.46 -26.35
N ALA A 521 -3.15 2.64 -26.63
CA ALA A 521 -4.57 2.74 -26.97
C ALA A 521 -4.87 1.87 -28.19
N LYS A 522 -5.77 0.87 -28.04
CA LYS A 522 -6.17 -0.06 -29.11
C LYS A 522 -6.51 0.75 -30.37
N ARG A 523 -5.68 0.59 -31.41
CA ARG A 523 -5.80 1.36 -32.66
C ARG A 523 -7.16 1.07 -33.27
N ALA A 524 -8.07 2.04 -33.22
CA ALA A 524 -9.38 1.90 -33.87
C ALA A 524 -9.15 1.63 -35.37
N LEU A 525 -9.42 0.39 -35.79
CA LEU A 525 -9.33 -0.05 -37.18
C LEU A 525 -10.32 0.78 -37.99
N LYS A 526 -9.81 1.83 -38.66
CA LYS A 526 -10.60 2.65 -39.58
C LYS A 526 -11.17 1.73 -40.65
N GLY A 527 -12.47 1.45 -40.56
CA GLY A 527 -13.17 0.49 -41.42
C GLY A 527 -12.76 0.68 -42.87
N ARG A 528 -12.13 -0.35 -43.43
CA ARG A 528 -11.59 -0.38 -44.79
C ARG A 528 -12.75 -0.16 -45.75
N ARG A 529 -12.98 1.08 -46.18
CA ARG A 529 -14.10 1.45 -47.07
C ARG A 529 -14.09 0.50 -48.24
N GLN A 530 -15.12 -0.35 -48.36
CA GLN A 530 -15.21 -1.29 -49.46
C GLN A 530 -15.11 -0.52 -50.77
N ALA A 531 -14.22 -0.97 -51.65
CA ALA A 531 -14.07 -0.39 -52.98
C ALA A 531 -15.35 -0.70 -53.77
N GLY A 532 -16.27 0.27 -53.83
CA GLY A 532 -17.53 0.12 -54.55
C GLY A 532 -17.24 -0.21 -56.02
N LYS A 533 -17.71 -1.38 -56.48
CA LYS A 533 -17.51 -1.83 -57.86
C LYS A 533 -18.00 -0.75 -58.84
N MET A 534 -17.09 -0.22 -59.64
CA MET A 534 -17.44 0.67 -60.75
C MET A 534 -18.34 -0.10 -61.73
N LYS A 535 -19.57 0.38 -61.94
CA LYS A 535 -20.34 0.03 -63.14
C LYS A 535 -19.97 1.00 -64.26
N PRO A 536 -19.87 0.53 -65.51
CA PRO A 536 -19.54 1.39 -66.66
C PRO A 536 -20.69 2.35 -67.00
N SER A 537 -20.33 3.36 -67.78
CA SER A 537 -21.15 4.52 -68.15
C SER A 537 -22.41 4.19 -68.96
N GLY A 538 -23.51 4.88 -68.63
CA GLY A 538 -24.63 5.14 -69.55
C GLY A 538 -25.04 6.61 -69.46
N SER A 539 -25.21 7.28 -70.60
CA SER A 539 -25.55 8.71 -70.72
C SER A 539 -26.91 8.87 -71.46
N PRO A 540 -27.48 10.08 -71.59
CA PRO A 540 -28.43 10.58 -70.59
C PRO A 540 -29.83 10.85 -71.18
N ALA A 541 -30.81 11.04 -70.30
CA ALA A 541 -32.15 11.55 -70.65
C ALA A 541 -32.53 12.73 -69.73
N ALA A 542 -33.20 13.74 -70.28
CA ALA A 542 -33.63 14.94 -69.56
C ALA A 542 -35.06 14.78 -68.99
N GLY A 543 -35.38 15.49 -67.90
CA GLY A 543 -36.70 15.42 -67.26
C GLY A 543 -36.88 16.43 -66.13
N SER A 544 -37.44 17.58 -66.46
CA SER A 544 -37.63 18.77 -65.61
C SER A 544 -38.59 18.63 -64.41
N SER A 545 -38.35 19.50 -63.41
CA SER A 545 -39.35 20.30 -62.65
C SER A 545 -40.02 19.78 -61.35
N SER A 546 -40.05 20.70 -60.35
CA SER A 546 -40.95 20.80 -59.18
C SER A 546 -40.89 19.70 -58.09
N GLY A 547 -41.18 19.99 -56.81
CA GLY A 547 -41.46 21.28 -56.16
C GLY A 547 -41.78 21.13 -54.65
N SER A 548 -41.92 22.26 -53.93
CA SER A 548 -42.52 22.46 -52.58
C SER A 548 -42.63 21.24 -51.61
N ALA A 549 -41.81 21.08 -50.56
CA ALA A 549 -41.70 21.88 -49.31
C ALA A 549 -42.85 21.69 -48.26
N SER A 550 -42.50 21.94 -46.97
CA SER A 550 -43.34 21.89 -45.74
C SER A 550 -43.59 20.48 -45.13
N LYS A 551 -43.21 20.20 -43.86
CA LYS A 551 -43.86 20.48 -42.53
C LYS A 551 -45.07 19.54 -42.27
N ARG A 552 -45.37 19.05 -41.05
CA ARG A 552 -44.86 19.27 -39.66
C ARG A 552 -45.43 18.19 -38.70
N ILE A 553 -45.03 18.23 -37.41
CA ILE A 553 -45.74 17.71 -36.20
C ILE A 553 -45.72 16.16 -36.06
N LYS A 554 -45.24 15.51 -34.98
CA LYS A 554 -45.44 15.56 -33.50
C LYS A 554 -46.67 14.73 -33.02
N VAL A 555 -46.45 13.61 -32.30
CA VAL A 555 -46.56 13.41 -30.81
C VAL A 555 -48.02 13.18 -30.34
N PRO A 556 -48.35 12.38 -29.28
CA PRO A 556 -47.52 11.64 -28.31
C PRO A 556 -47.64 10.09 -28.53
N GLU A 557 -47.76 9.09 -27.62
CA GLU A 557 -47.85 8.96 -26.13
C GLU A 557 -47.44 7.51 -25.70
N ASN A 558 -47.62 7.15 -24.41
CA ASN A 558 -47.28 5.86 -23.75
C ASN A 558 -48.31 4.72 -23.95
N THR A 559 -47.90 3.46 -23.76
CA THR A 559 -48.28 2.69 -22.54
C THR A 559 -47.47 1.39 -22.33
N ASP A 560 -47.12 1.18 -21.06
CA ASP A 560 -46.65 -0.04 -20.39
C ASP A 560 -47.80 -0.42 -19.38
N PRO A 561 -47.82 -1.55 -18.63
CA PRO A 561 -46.90 -2.70 -18.62
C PRO A 561 -47.55 -4.10 -18.45
N CYS A 562 -46.71 -5.10 -18.14
CA CYS A 562 -46.92 -6.18 -17.13
C CYS A 562 -47.51 -7.58 -17.48
N LEU A 563 -46.75 -8.60 -17.02
CA LEU A 563 -47.11 -9.71 -16.10
C LEU A 563 -47.45 -11.16 -16.59
N LEU A 564 -46.73 -12.12 -15.95
CA LEU A 564 -47.11 -13.47 -15.45
C LEU A 564 -46.87 -14.80 -16.24
N THR A 565 -45.98 -15.63 -15.65
CA THR A 565 -46.08 -17.09 -15.29
C THR A 565 -46.10 -18.25 -16.30
N GLY A 566 -45.58 -19.41 -15.83
CA GLY A 566 -45.61 -20.76 -16.44
C GLY A 566 -44.19 -21.26 -16.79
N GLU A 567 -43.54 -22.25 -16.17
CA GLU A 567 -43.91 -23.65 -15.81
C GLU A 567 -44.32 -24.53 -17.02
N MET A 568 -43.92 -25.80 -17.17
CA MET A 568 -42.78 -26.60 -16.66
C MET A 568 -42.77 -27.95 -17.45
N GLY A 569 -41.61 -28.54 -17.76
CA GLY A 569 -41.48 -29.92 -18.30
C GLY A 569 -41.97 -30.17 -19.74
N ASP A 570 -41.73 -31.34 -20.37
CA ASP A 570 -40.80 -32.43 -20.05
C ASP A 570 -40.57 -33.33 -21.30
N SER A 571 -39.63 -34.29 -21.22
CA SER A 571 -39.46 -35.49 -22.07
C SER A 571 -39.04 -35.39 -23.57
N ASN A 572 -37.77 -35.74 -23.81
CA ASN A 572 -37.22 -36.76 -24.75
C ASN A 572 -38.19 -37.80 -25.39
N PRO A 573 -37.78 -38.63 -26.40
CA PRO A 573 -36.42 -38.92 -26.90
C PRO A 573 -36.19 -39.05 -28.45
N ILE A 574 -34.91 -39.14 -28.83
CA ILE A 574 -34.23 -40.05 -29.79
C ILE A 574 -35.02 -40.58 -31.02
N GLU A 575 -34.44 -40.39 -32.22
CA GLU A 575 -34.26 -41.51 -33.18
C GLU A 575 -32.92 -41.35 -33.95
N THR A 576 -32.35 -42.45 -34.43
CA THR A 576 -30.97 -42.54 -34.95
C THR A 576 -30.90 -43.18 -36.34
N ALA A 577 -30.07 -42.63 -37.24
CA ALA A 577 -29.66 -43.31 -38.47
C ALA A 577 -28.22 -42.93 -38.89
N ALA A 578 -27.31 -43.89 -38.70
CA ALA A 578 -26.13 -44.13 -39.53
C ALA A 578 -26.56 -44.59 -40.94
N GLU A 579 -25.75 -44.68 -41.99
CA GLU A 579 -24.37 -44.29 -42.35
C GLU A 579 -24.29 -44.46 -43.88
N ASP A 580 -23.35 -43.82 -44.58
CA ASP A 580 -22.80 -44.41 -45.82
C ASP A 580 -21.44 -43.76 -46.15
N GLU A 581 -20.44 -44.58 -46.47
CA GLU A 581 -19.07 -44.16 -46.77
C GLU A 581 -18.79 -44.16 -48.28
N THR A 582 -18.09 -43.12 -48.76
CA THR A 582 -17.28 -43.22 -49.99
C THR A 582 -15.94 -42.53 -49.77
N MET A 583 -14.88 -43.33 -49.66
CA MET A 583 -13.51 -42.82 -49.81
C MET A 583 -13.27 -42.43 -51.28
N ASP A 584 -12.61 -41.29 -51.49
CA ASP A 584 -11.60 -41.13 -52.53
C ASP A 584 -10.47 -40.27 -51.95
N GLU A 585 -9.22 -40.62 -52.25
CA GLU A 585 -8.04 -39.89 -51.77
C GLU A 585 -7.72 -38.73 -52.72
N ASP A 586 -7.56 -37.51 -52.19
CA ASP A 586 -6.60 -36.57 -52.77
C ASP A 586 -6.03 -35.62 -51.72
N LYS A 587 -4.89 -34.98 -52.05
CA LYS A 587 -3.97 -34.36 -51.09
C LYS A 587 -4.13 -32.85 -50.92
N ASP A 588 -3.30 -32.33 -50.02
CA ASP A 588 -2.91 -30.92 -49.84
C ASP A 588 -3.98 -29.99 -49.26
N HIS A 589 -4.05 -29.93 -47.92
CA HIS A 589 -4.20 -28.71 -47.10
C HIS A 589 -4.15 -29.08 -45.60
N LEU A 590 -2.93 -29.20 -45.03
CA LEU A 590 -2.72 -29.56 -43.61
C LEU A 590 -1.65 -28.71 -42.88
N ASP A 591 -1.26 -27.57 -43.46
CA ASP A 591 -0.26 -26.65 -42.88
C ASP A 591 -0.85 -25.32 -42.34
N ASP A 592 -2.13 -25.01 -42.59
CA ASP A 592 -2.74 -23.71 -42.21
C ASP A 592 -3.32 -23.66 -40.77
N ASP A 593 -3.67 -24.80 -40.16
CA ASP A 593 -4.32 -24.86 -38.82
C ASP A 593 -3.33 -24.95 -37.64
N PHE A 594 -2.03 -25.21 -37.87
CA PHE A 594 -1.06 -25.36 -36.79
C PHE A 594 -0.47 -24.02 -36.30
N ASP A 595 -0.39 -23.01 -37.17
CA ASP A 595 0.03 -21.66 -36.79
C ASP A 595 -1.10 -20.87 -36.08
N LEU A 596 -2.37 -21.22 -36.31
CA LEU A 596 -3.52 -20.48 -35.75
C LEU A 596 -3.73 -20.63 -34.23
N CYS A 597 -3.01 -21.57 -33.58
CA CYS A 597 -3.15 -21.85 -32.15
C CYS A 597 -1.92 -21.38 -31.31
N LEU A 598 -0.92 -20.75 -31.92
CA LEU A 598 0.26 -20.22 -31.23
C LEU A 598 0.26 -18.70 -31.03
N ASP A 599 -0.72 -17.99 -31.61
CA ASP A 599 -1.02 -16.57 -31.35
C ASP A 599 -1.73 -16.38 -29.97
N LEU A 600 -1.18 -17.03 -28.94
CA LEU A 600 -1.34 -16.63 -27.55
C LEU A 600 -1.11 -15.13 -27.46
N HIS A 601 -2.03 -14.40 -26.81
CA HIS A 601 -2.00 -12.95 -26.73
C HIS A 601 -0.80 -12.45 -25.92
N PHE A 602 0.38 -12.42 -26.56
CA PHE A 602 1.63 -11.91 -26.01
C PHE A 602 1.54 -10.41 -25.85
N ASP A 603 1.00 -10.06 -24.69
CA ASP A 603 1.08 -8.81 -23.96
C ASP A 603 1.07 -7.54 -24.83
N SER A 604 -0.11 -6.96 -25.01
CA SER A 604 -0.27 -5.67 -25.71
C SER A 604 0.44 -4.49 -25.00
N ARG A 605 1.02 -4.73 -23.82
CA ARG A 605 1.71 -3.77 -22.96
C ARG A 605 3.15 -3.49 -23.43
N VAL A 606 3.56 -2.22 -23.42
CA VAL A 606 4.93 -1.78 -23.79
C VAL A 606 5.70 -1.38 -22.53
N LYS A 607 6.76 -2.14 -22.22
CA LYS A 607 7.71 -1.84 -21.13
C LYS A 607 8.39 -0.48 -21.33
N ILE A 608 8.43 0.34 -20.27
CA ILE A 608 9.00 1.69 -20.27
C ILE A 608 10.09 1.90 -19.21
N ALA A 609 10.15 1.08 -18.17
CA ALA A 609 11.20 1.13 -17.15
C ALA A 609 11.33 -0.23 -16.43
N THR A 610 12.51 -0.50 -15.89
CA THR A 610 12.82 -1.63 -15.00
C THR A 610 13.78 -1.11 -13.94
N SER A 611 13.56 -1.45 -12.66
CA SER A 611 14.49 -1.11 -11.59
C SER A 611 15.75 -1.97 -11.64
N ALA A 612 16.78 -1.59 -10.88
CA ALA A 612 17.77 -2.58 -10.44
C ALA A 612 17.08 -3.70 -9.64
N LEU A 613 17.71 -4.88 -9.56
CA LEU A 613 17.40 -5.88 -8.54
C LEU A 613 18.09 -5.45 -7.23
N HIS A 614 17.34 -5.42 -6.13
CA HIS A 614 17.82 -4.92 -4.84
C HIS A 614 18.20 -6.06 -3.89
N ASN A 615 19.24 -5.85 -3.07
CA ASN A 615 19.69 -6.73 -1.99
C ASN A 615 20.14 -8.12 -2.44
N VAL A 616 20.76 -8.18 -3.62
CA VAL A 616 21.24 -9.43 -4.26
C VAL A 616 22.15 -10.21 -3.30
N LEU A 617 21.76 -11.44 -2.98
CA LEU A 617 22.41 -12.35 -2.01
C LEU A 617 22.44 -11.81 -0.55
N GLY A 618 21.47 -10.98 -0.16
CA GLY A 618 21.29 -10.50 1.21
C GLY A 618 22.43 -9.62 1.73
N ARG A 619 23.09 -8.88 0.82
CA ARG A 619 24.35 -8.18 1.08
C ARG A 619 24.24 -6.96 1.98
N GLU A 620 23.21 -6.13 1.80
CA GLU A 620 22.94 -5.00 2.70
C GLU A 620 22.01 -5.42 3.85
N SER A 621 21.04 -6.29 3.57
CA SER A 621 20.05 -6.74 4.56
C SER A 621 19.89 -8.27 4.51
N SER A 622 20.22 -8.93 5.62
CA SER A 622 19.88 -10.33 5.88
C SER A 622 19.77 -10.56 7.38
N VAL A 623 18.80 -11.37 7.79
CA VAL A 623 18.59 -11.80 9.17
C VAL A 623 19.23 -13.20 9.32
N LYS A 624 19.89 -13.46 10.45
CA LYS A 624 20.38 -14.81 10.77
C LYS A 624 19.31 -15.63 11.49
N TRP A 625 19.26 -16.93 11.18
CA TRP A 625 18.42 -17.91 11.89
C TRP A 625 19.28 -18.96 12.58
#